data_AF-A0A0C1JR73-F1
#
_entry.id   AF-A0A0C1JR73-F1
#
_cell.length_a   1.000
_cell.length_b   1.000
_cell.length_c   1.000
_cell.angle_alpha   90.00
_cell.angle_beta   90.00
_cell.angle_gamma   90.00
#
_symmetry.space_group_name_H-M   'P 1'
#
loop_
_entity.id
_entity.type
_entity.pdbx_description
1 polymer ?
#
loop_
_entity_poly.entity_id
_entity_poly.type
_entity_poly.pdbx_seq_one_letter_code
_entity_poly.pdbx_strand_id
1 'polypeptide(L)'
;MHIAPYDNQQKPIVDADDAHVPLVYFNIVKLKAGEHFDYRVAEYETCVVPATGTVTVETAGEQYRDIGNRGEDVWDGEPEGVYVPTDTGARITALTETEVFIAGAKFAETLKPFAVRQAELDLVQYGSDDTKTHRKIKHILGAAHHDRVGRLLVSELFTVGAGGWSGFPSHKHDTDRLPEETRHDECYNFRFKPNYGSGLQMLQRVDNEPGDAYHIVDGSTILIDKGYHPCCVLPGYEMYYFTILGGLSQRSLKQYFQPTHAEQLHTIPGIMDMVAKFK
;
A
#
# COMPACT_ATOMS: atom_id res chain seq x y z
N MET A 1 6.25 -11.83 9.56
CA MET A 1 4.91 -11.26 9.30
C MET A 1 4.78 -9.86 9.87
N HIS A 2 4.68 -9.67 11.19
CA HIS A 2 4.72 -8.34 11.79
C HIS A 2 6.16 -7.88 12.06
N ILE A 3 6.48 -6.69 11.57
CA ILE A 3 7.71 -5.97 11.87
C ILE A 3 7.30 -4.75 12.71
N ALA A 4 7.71 -4.74 13.97
CA ALA A 4 7.50 -3.62 14.88
C ALA A 4 8.24 -2.37 14.37
N PRO A 5 7.76 -1.15 14.65
CA PRO A 5 8.43 0.08 14.22
C PRO A 5 9.85 0.15 14.80
N TYR A 6 10.79 0.60 13.98
CA TYR A 6 12.19 0.81 14.34
C TYR A 6 12.81 1.87 13.44
N ASP A 7 13.97 2.40 13.84
CA ASP A 7 14.80 3.17 12.92
C ASP A 7 15.51 2.20 11.97
N ASN A 8 15.04 2.16 10.72
CA ASN A 8 15.58 1.30 9.68
C ASN A 8 16.91 1.82 9.12
N GLN A 9 17.41 2.97 9.56
CA GLN A 9 18.65 3.58 9.08
C GLN A 9 18.66 3.73 7.55
N GLN A 10 17.50 4.06 6.98
CA GLN A 10 17.22 4.15 5.54
C GLN A 10 17.43 2.85 4.74
N LYS A 11 17.61 1.70 5.42
CA LYS A 11 17.67 0.37 4.80
C LYS A 11 16.27 -0.19 4.55
N PRO A 12 16.07 -1.00 3.50
CA PRO A 12 14.77 -1.59 3.22
C PRO A 12 14.22 -2.32 4.44
N ILE A 13 12.93 -2.11 4.69
CA ILE A 13 12.16 -2.85 5.70
C ILE A 13 11.76 -4.21 5.15
N VAL A 14 11.44 -4.25 3.85
CA VAL A 14 11.22 -5.45 3.05
C VAL A 14 12.18 -5.36 1.87
N ASP A 15 13.23 -6.16 1.89
CA ASP A 15 14.25 -6.16 0.84
C ASP A 15 13.82 -7.05 -0.33
N ALA A 16 14.57 -6.97 -1.44
CA ALA A 16 14.40 -7.86 -2.57
C ALA A 16 14.52 -9.34 -2.15
N ASP A 17 13.69 -10.18 -2.76
CA ASP A 17 13.57 -11.61 -2.48
C ASP A 17 13.30 -11.94 -1.00
N ASP A 18 12.54 -11.10 -0.28
CA ASP A 18 12.07 -11.40 1.07
C ASP A 18 11.41 -12.79 1.15
N ALA A 19 11.69 -13.52 2.22
CA ALA A 19 11.26 -14.91 2.37
C ALA A 19 9.73 -15.09 2.49
N HIS A 20 8.98 -14.06 2.88
CA HIS A 20 7.53 -14.10 3.03
C HIS A 20 6.81 -13.51 1.83
N VAL A 21 7.31 -12.39 1.30
CA VAL A 21 6.69 -11.62 0.21
C VAL A 21 7.70 -11.35 -0.91
N PRO A 22 8.22 -12.39 -1.59
CA PRO A 22 9.31 -12.26 -2.55
C PRO A 22 8.96 -11.38 -3.76
N LEU A 23 7.69 -11.06 -4.01
CA LEU A 23 7.31 -10.16 -5.10
C LEU A 23 7.29 -8.68 -4.69
N VAL A 24 7.47 -8.33 -3.42
CA VAL A 24 7.33 -6.96 -2.90
C VAL A 24 8.65 -6.44 -2.35
N TYR A 25 8.88 -5.14 -2.54
CA TYR A 25 9.95 -4.37 -1.90
C TYR A 25 9.33 -3.19 -1.16
N PHE A 26 9.88 -2.84 0.00
CA PHE A 26 9.45 -1.66 0.76
C PHE A 26 10.57 -1.04 1.57
N ASN A 27 10.73 0.27 1.43
CA ASN A 27 11.61 1.07 2.27
C ASN A 27 10.93 2.36 2.73
N ILE A 28 11.32 2.84 3.91
CA ILE A 28 10.99 4.17 4.43
C ILE A 28 12.29 4.96 4.55
N VAL A 29 12.32 6.15 3.95
CA VAL A 29 13.49 7.03 4.01
C VAL A 29 13.04 8.35 4.64
N LYS A 30 13.80 8.81 5.63
CA LYS A 30 13.58 10.11 6.29
C LYS A 30 14.74 11.03 5.94
N LEU A 31 14.45 12.17 5.36
CA LEU A 31 15.44 13.14 4.87
C LEU A 31 15.13 14.53 5.41
N LYS A 32 16.17 15.26 5.79
CA LYS A 32 16.08 16.70 6.04
C LYS A 32 16.10 17.46 4.71
N ALA A 33 15.60 18.70 4.73
CA ALA A 33 15.67 19.57 3.55
C ALA A 33 17.11 19.68 3.01
N GLY A 34 17.27 19.46 1.70
CA GLY A 34 18.56 19.45 1.00
C GLY A 34 19.31 18.11 1.01
N GLU A 35 18.90 17.14 1.83
CA GLU A 35 19.46 15.79 1.77
C GLU A 35 18.91 15.02 0.57
N HIS A 36 19.66 14.02 0.13
CA HIS A 36 19.24 13.12 -0.94
C HIS A 36 19.50 11.66 -0.58
N PHE A 37 18.72 10.78 -1.20
CA PHE A 37 18.87 9.34 -1.13
C PHE A 37 18.90 8.76 -2.54
N ASP A 38 19.96 8.03 -2.86
CA ASP A 38 20.15 7.32 -4.13
C ASP A 38 19.86 5.84 -3.92
N TYR A 39 19.06 5.24 -4.80
CA TYR A 39 18.78 3.81 -4.75
C TYR A 39 18.60 3.19 -6.14
N ARG A 40 18.74 1.87 -6.18
CA ARG A 40 18.43 1.00 -7.32
C ARG A 40 18.10 -0.37 -6.78
N VAL A 41 17.01 -0.98 -7.24
CA VAL A 41 16.61 -2.34 -6.85
C VAL A 41 16.59 -3.21 -8.10
N ALA A 42 17.51 -4.16 -8.18
CA ALA A 42 17.61 -5.06 -9.34
C ALA A 42 16.36 -5.94 -9.44
N GLU A 43 15.82 -6.13 -10.65
CA GLU A 43 14.59 -6.90 -10.93
C GLU A 43 13.26 -6.32 -10.39
N TYR A 44 13.28 -5.15 -9.74
CA TYR A 44 12.07 -4.50 -9.23
C TYR A 44 11.82 -3.17 -9.92
N GLU A 45 10.57 -2.95 -10.29
CA GLU A 45 10.04 -1.60 -10.50
C GLU A 45 9.66 -0.99 -9.14
N THR A 46 9.71 0.32 -9.00
CA THR A 46 9.38 1.01 -7.74
C THR A 46 8.49 2.24 -7.92
N CYS A 47 7.89 2.69 -6.83
CA CYS A 47 7.13 3.92 -6.75
C CYS A 47 7.61 4.71 -5.53
N VAL A 48 8.10 5.93 -5.77
CA VAL A 48 8.50 6.88 -4.72
C VAL A 48 7.30 7.72 -4.34
N VAL A 49 6.88 7.66 -3.08
CA VAL A 49 5.67 8.33 -2.55
C VAL A 49 6.03 9.08 -1.27
N PRO A 50 6.09 10.42 -1.27
CA PRO A 50 6.22 11.19 -0.04
C PRO A 50 4.99 10.98 0.85
N ALA A 51 5.20 10.40 2.03
CA ALA A 51 4.18 10.32 3.07
C ALA A 51 3.94 11.70 3.69
N THR A 52 5.03 12.45 3.91
CA THR A 52 5.04 13.88 4.27
C THR A 52 6.18 14.58 3.54
N GLY A 53 6.07 15.90 3.42
CA GLY A 53 7.05 16.76 2.77
C GLY A 53 6.98 16.74 1.24
N THR A 54 7.94 17.45 0.64
CA THR A 54 8.05 17.62 -0.81
C THR A 54 9.44 17.23 -1.30
N VAL A 55 9.50 16.50 -2.41
CA VAL A 55 10.76 16.01 -3.00
C VAL A 55 10.85 16.29 -4.50
N THR A 56 12.08 16.26 -5.02
CA THR A 56 12.36 16.06 -6.44
C THR A 56 12.86 14.63 -6.65
N VAL A 57 12.33 13.92 -7.63
CA VAL A 57 12.77 12.57 -8.02
C VAL A 57 13.41 12.62 -9.40
N GLU A 58 14.63 12.13 -9.51
CA GLU A 58 15.36 12.02 -10.78
C GLU A 58 15.56 10.54 -11.12
N THR A 59 15.15 10.11 -12.32
CA THR A 59 15.30 8.72 -12.75
C THR A 59 15.27 8.61 -14.27
N ALA A 60 16.03 7.66 -14.84
CA ALA A 60 16.13 7.43 -16.29
C ALA A 60 16.36 8.70 -17.14
N GLY A 61 17.11 9.67 -16.60
CA GLY A 61 17.38 10.96 -17.27
C GLY A 61 16.25 11.99 -17.23
N GLU A 62 15.13 11.67 -16.58
CA GLU A 62 13.98 12.56 -16.35
C GLU A 62 14.01 13.13 -14.93
N GLN A 63 13.36 14.28 -14.74
CA GLN A 63 13.25 14.95 -13.44
C GLN A 63 11.80 15.32 -13.13
N TYR A 64 11.31 14.87 -11.98
CA TYR A 64 9.97 15.16 -11.48
C TYR A 64 10.09 15.99 -10.20
N ARG A 65 9.78 17.27 -10.31
CA ARG A 65 9.90 18.26 -9.20
C ARG A 65 8.62 18.35 -8.40
N ASP A 66 8.75 18.86 -7.17
CA ASP A 66 7.63 19.25 -6.32
C ASP A 66 6.62 18.10 -6.14
N ILE A 67 7.10 16.87 -5.92
CA ILE A 67 6.27 15.71 -5.60
C ILE A 67 5.93 15.76 -4.12
N GLY A 68 4.64 15.70 -3.78
CA GLY A 68 4.16 15.66 -2.40
C GLY A 68 3.78 17.04 -1.85
N ASN A 69 2.63 17.09 -1.17
CA ASN A 69 2.00 18.33 -0.69
C ASN A 69 1.61 18.28 0.80
N ARG A 70 1.94 17.17 1.48
CA ARG A 70 1.58 16.93 2.89
C ARG A 70 2.61 17.52 3.83
N GLY A 71 2.16 18.09 4.95
CA GLY A 71 3.04 18.73 5.92
C GLY A 71 3.19 17.89 7.19
N GLU A 72 2.11 17.82 7.96
CA GLU A 72 2.08 17.23 9.30
C GLU A 72 1.99 15.70 9.26
N ASP A 73 1.04 15.16 8.49
CA ASP A 73 0.74 13.73 8.46
C ASP A 73 0.02 13.31 7.16
N VAL A 74 -0.29 12.03 7.03
CA VAL A 74 -0.95 11.46 5.84
C VAL A 74 -2.41 11.92 5.65
N TRP A 75 -3.02 12.57 6.65
CA TRP A 75 -4.40 13.06 6.60
C TRP A 75 -4.54 14.49 6.07
N ASP A 76 -3.46 15.28 6.03
CA ASP A 76 -3.53 16.71 5.68
C ASP A 76 -3.49 16.99 4.16
N GLY A 77 -3.36 15.96 3.32
CA GLY A 77 -3.25 16.12 1.87
C GLY A 77 -3.41 14.84 1.06
N GLU A 78 -3.22 14.99 -0.25
CA GLU A 78 -3.35 13.92 -1.24
C GLU A 78 -1.98 13.38 -1.64
N PRO A 79 -1.83 12.05 -1.81
CA PRO A 79 -0.55 11.49 -2.18
C PRO A 79 -0.18 11.86 -3.61
N GLU A 80 1.12 11.97 -3.84
CA GLU A 80 1.70 11.97 -5.18
C GLU A 80 2.80 10.93 -5.24
N GLY A 81 3.19 10.51 -6.43
CA GLY A 81 4.27 9.55 -6.55
C GLY A 81 5.00 9.62 -7.88
N VAL A 82 6.12 8.93 -7.94
CA VAL A 82 6.90 8.76 -9.16
C VAL A 82 7.16 7.29 -9.38
N TYR A 83 6.66 6.77 -10.50
CA TYR A 83 7.00 5.44 -10.97
C TYR A 83 8.43 5.42 -11.52
N VAL A 84 9.24 4.51 -11.00
CA VAL A 84 10.62 4.27 -11.37
C VAL A 84 10.68 2.88 -12.02
N PRO A 85 11.12 2.77 -13.28
CA PRO A 85 11.14 1.50 -14.00
C PRO A 85 12.04 0.44 -13.37
N THR A 86 11.81 -0.81 -13.76
CA THR A 86 12.62 -1.97 -13.35
C THR A 86 14.12 -1.70 -13.44
N ASP A 87 14.85 -2.05 -12.37
CA ASP A 87 16.32 -2.00 -12.30
C ASP A 87 16.90 -0.64 -12.75
N THR A 88 16.17 0.43 -12.46
CA THR A 88 16.55 1.81 -12.80
C THR A 88 16.93 2.57 -11.55
N GLY A 89 18.05 3.30 -11.61
CA GLY A 89 18.47 4.17 -10.52
C GLY A 89 17.54 5.37 -10.34
N ALA A 90 17.30 5.75 -9.10
CA ALA A 90 16.57 6.96 -8.75
C ALA A 90 17.26 7.73 -7.63
N ARG A 91 17.22 9.06 -7.75
CA ARG A 91 17.64 10.00 -6.72
C ARG A 91 16.43 10.73 -6.18
N ILE A 92 16.25 10.71 -4.87
CA ILE A 92 15.22 11.45 -4.16
C ILE A 92 15.91 12.61 -3.44
N THR A 93 15.59 13.85 -3.79
CA THR A 93 16.12 15.05 -3.12
C THR A 93 15.01 15.74 -2.36
N ALA A 94 15.20 15.91 -1.05
CA ALA A 94 14.23 16.53 -0.16
C ALA A 94 14.23 18.06 -0.30
N LEU A 95 13.08 18.66 -0.62
CA LEU A 95 12.90 20.11 -0.64
C LEU A 95 12.49 20.64 0.75
N THR A 96 11.76 19.82 1.50
CA THR A 96 11.42 20.02 2.91
C THR A 96 11.90 18.82 3.72
N GLU A 97 11.79 18.86 5.05
CA GLU A 97 11.84 17.61 5.82
C GLU A 97 10.75 16.66 5.32
N THR A 98 11.09 15.38 5.12
CA THR A 98 10.21 14.42 4.43
C THR A 98 10.39 13.01 4.98
N GLU A 99 9.27 12.29 5.05
CA GLU A 99 9.23 10.83 5.09
C GLU A 99 8.75 10.32 3.74
N VAL A 100 9.51 9.43 3.10
CA VAL A 100 9.25 8.90 1.76
C VAL A 100 9.12 7.38 1.82
N PHE A 101 8.04 6.87 1.24
CA PHE A 101 7.81 5.45 1.03
C PHE A 101 8.30 5.06 -0.36
N ILE A 102 9.12 4.01 -0.44
CA ILE A 102 9.55 3.41 -1.70
C ILE A 102 8.91 2.03 -1.78
N ALA A 103 7.82 1.94 -2.52
CA ALA A 103 7.14 0.68 -2.81
C ALA A 103 7.78 0.02 -4.03
N GLY A 104 7.81 -1.30 -4.10
CA GLY A 104 8.28 -2.00 -5.30
C GLY A 104 7.63 -3.35 -5.53
N ALA A 105 7.67 -3.80 -6.78
CA ALA A 105 7.27 -5.14 -7.15
C ALA A 105 8.25 -5.74 -8.17
N LYS A 106 8.41 -7.07 -8.12
CA LYS A 106 9.27 -7.79 -9.06
C LYS A 106 8.65 -7.75 -10.46
N PHE A 107 9.39 -7.25 -11.44
CA PHE A 107 8.95 -7.15 -12.82
C PHE A 107 10.13 -7.24 -13.78
N ALA A 108 9.96 -7.88 -14.93
CA ALA A 108 11.08 -8.21 -15.82
C ALA A 108 11.37 -7.13 -16.87
N GLU A 109 10.37 -6.36 -17.28
CA GLU A 109 10.49 -5.39 -18.37
C GLU A 109 10.76 -3.99 -17.82
N THR A 110 11.50 -3.19 -18.59
CA THR A 110 11.76 -1.78 -18.26
C THR A 110 10.75 -0.89 -18.98
N LEU A 111 9.86 -0.26 -18.22
CA LEU A 111 8.88 0.70 -18.74
C LEU A 111 9.44 2.14 -18.71
N LYS A 112 8.58 3.14 -18.93
CA LYS A 112 8.96 4.56 -18.88
C LYS A 112 8.59 5.18 -17.53
N PRO A 113 9.45 6.03 -16.94
CA PRO A 113 9.13 6.71 -15.71
C PRO A 113 7.98 7.72 -15.90
N PHE A 114 7.26 8.01 -14.82
CA PHE A 114 6.26 9.07 -14.79
C PHE A 114 5.90 9.51 -13.38
N ALA A 115 5.39 10.72 -13.24
CA ALA A 115 4.75 11.18 -12.01
C ALA A 115 3.25 10.89 -12.03
N VAL A 116 2.70 10.55 -10.87
CA VAL A 116 1.28 10.55 -10.55
C VAL A 116 1.01 11.77 -9.69
N ARG A 117 0.16 12.67 -10.17
CA ARG A 117 -0.25 13.87 -9.45
C ARG A 117 -1.60 13.70 -8.79
N GLN A 118 -1.90 14.56 -7.81
CA GLN A 118 -3.18 14.55 -7.10
C GLN A 118 -4.40 14.49 -8.05
N ALA A 119 -4.34 15.20 -9.18
CA ALA A 119 -5.43 15.26 -10.16
C ALA A 119 -5.66 13.94 -10.93
N GLU A 120 -4.71 13.01 -10.87
CA GLU A 120 -4.76 11.70 -11.54
C GLU A 120 -5.21 10.56 -10.61
N LEU A 121 -5.37 10.84 -9.31
CA LEU A 121 -5.73 9.83 -8.33
C LEU A 121 -7.13 9.28 -8.57
N ASP A 122 -7.24 7.95 -8.56
CA ASP A 122 -8.53 7.28 -8.50
C ASP A 122 -8.96 7.10 -7.04
N LEU A 123 -10.02 7.80 -6.66
CA LEU A 123 -10.59 7.80 -5.32
C LEU A 123 -11.76 6.82 -5.24
N VAL A 124 -11.76 6.01 -4.19
CA VAL A 124 -12.86 5.08 -3.87
C VAL A 124 -13.26 5.30 -2.44
N GLN A 125 -14.55 5.48 -2.17
CA GLN A 125 -15.06 5.53 -0.81
C GLN A 125 -16.33 4.71 -0.71
N TYR A 126 -16.39 3.81 0.26
CA TYR A 126 -17.48 2.85 0.43
C TYR A 126 -17.64 2.46 1.90
N GLY A 127 -18.67 1.67 2.20
CA GLY A 127 -19.04 1.31 3.57
C GLY A 127 -19.67 2.46 4.34
N SER A 128 -19.85 2.28 5.64
CA SER A 128 -20.44 3.29 6.52
C SER A 128 -19.99 3.16 7.98
N ASP A 129 -20.19 4.21 8.76
CA ASP A 129 -19.88 4.21 10.20
C ASP A 129 -20.80 3.24 10.96
N ASP A 130 -22.02 3.00 10.46
CA ASP A 130 -22.99 2.05 11.02
C ASP A 130 -22.51 0.60 10.83
N THR A 131 -21.98 0.29 9.65
CA THR A 131 -21.42 -1.04 9.34
C THR A 131 -20.01 -1.22 9.88
N LYS A 132 -19.37 -0.13 10.36
CA LYS A 132 -17.98 -0.08 10.78
C LYS A 132 -16.99 -0.44 9.67
N THR A 133 -17.38 -0.34 8.40
CA THR A 133 -16.52 -0.63 7.24
C THR A 133 -16.25 0.59 6.37
N HIS A 134 -16.45 1.79 6.90
CA HIS A 134 -16.25 3.03 6.16
C HIS A 134 -14.77 3.19 5.79
N ARG A 135 -14.49 3.14 4.49
CA ARG A 135 -13.12 3.16 3.98
C ARG A 135 -13.01 4.13 2.82
N LYS A 136 -11.89 4.85 2.79
CA LYS A 136 -11.45 5.67 1.66
C LYS A 136 -10.14 5.10 1.13
N ILE A 137 -10.07 4.87 -0.18
CA ILE A 137 -8.92 4.37 -0.91
C ILE A 137 -8.47 5.45 -1.89
N LYS A 138 -7.17 5.67 -1.94
CA LYS A 138 -6.51 6.54 -2.92
C LYS A 138 -5.53 5.67 -3.69
N HIS A 139 -5.85 5.33 -4.94
CA HIS A 139 -4.96 4.55 -5.77
C HIS A 139 -3.90 5.45 -6.40
N ILE A 140 -2.63 5.27 -6.00
CA ILE A 140 -1.50 5.99 -6.58
C ILE A 140 -1.12 5.31 -7.90
N LEU A 141 -0.90 3.99 -7.88
CA LEU A 141 -0.74 3.18 -9.09
C LEU A 141 -1.98 2.31 -9.29
N GLY A 142 -3.09 2.95 -9.67
CA GLY A 142 -4.40 2.32 -9.92
C GLY A 142 -4.66 1.87 -11.35
N ALA A 143 -5.93 1.68 -11.71
CA ALA A 143 -6.37 1.22 -13.03
C ALA A 143 -5.99 2.19 -14.17
N ALA A 144 -5.99 3.50 -13.91
CA ALA A 144 -5.62 4.54 -14.89
C ALA A 144 -4.17 4.42 -15.41
N HIS A 145 -3.32 3.66 -14.72
CA HIS A 145 -1.92 3.46 -15.08
C HIS A 145 -1.62 2.04 -15.58
N HIS A 146 -2.66 1.25 -15.88
CA HIS A 146 -2.55 -0.16 -16.25
C HIS A 146 -1.50 -0.43 -17.35
N ASP A 147 -1.47 0.37 -18.41
CA ASP A 147 -0.56 0.17 -19.55
C ASP A 147 0.84 0.79 -19.35
N ARG A 148 1.12 1.33 -18.16
CA ARG A 148 2.35 2.09 -17.84
C ARG A 148 3.11 1.52 -16.64
N VAL A 149 2.56 0.52 -15.96
CA VAL A 149 3.11 -0.13 -14.76
C VAL A 149 3.10 -1.64 -14.98
N GLY A 150 4.13 -2.34 -14.48
CA GLY A 150 4.28 -3.78 -14.64
C GLY A 150 3.29 -4.58 -13.80
N ARG A 151 3.71 -5.00 -12.61
CA ARG A 151 2.97 -5.83 -11.64
C ARG A 151 2.67 -5.11 -10.33
N LEU A 152 3.21 -3.91 -10.15
CA LEU A 152 3.06 -3.11 -8.95
C LEU A 152 1.66 -2.46 -8.85
N LEU A 153 1.05 -2.58 -7.68
CA LEU A 153 -0.10 -1.79 -7.24
C LEU A 153 0.29 -1.05 -5.96
N VAL A 154 -0.03 0.23 -5.90
CA VAL A 154 0.26 1.10 -4.74
C VAL A 154 -0.97 1.92 -4.41
N SER A 155 -1.44 1.81 -3.17
CA SER A 155 -2.61 2.56 -2.71
C SER A 155 -2.48 2.96 -1.25
N GLU A 156 -3.19 4.02 -0.88
CA GLU A 156 -3.38 4.44 0.50
C GLU A 156 -4.81 4.20 0.94
N LEU A 157 -4.96 3.65 2.14
CA LEU A 157 -6.25 3.25 2.67
C LEU A 157 -6.44 3.91 4.02
N PHE A 158 -7.61 4.51 4.19
CA PHE A 158 -8.04 5.15 5.42
C PHE A 158 -9.27 4.42 5.91
N THR A 159 -9.22 3.88 7.12
CA THR A 159 -10.44 3.58 7.87
C THR A 159 -11.01 4.93 8.32
N VAL A 160 -12.14 5.31 7.73
CA VAL A 160 -12.74 6.63 7.93
C VAL A 160 -13.42 6.65 9.30
N GLY A 161 -13.20 7.72 10.06
CA GLY A 161 -13.69 7.84 11.42
C GLY A 161 -12.86 7.05 12.43
N ALA A 162 -13.31 7.05 13.69
CA ALA A 162 -12.62 6.40 14.80
C ALA A 162 -13.27 5.06 15.17
N GLY A 163 -12.47 4.00 15.23
CA GLY A 163 -12.98 2.64 15.47
C GLY A 163 -13.71 2.07 14.26
N GLY A 164 -13.11 1.07 13.61
CA GLY A 164 -13.65 0.50 12.37
C GLY A 164 -12.81 -0.64 11.83
N TRP A 165 -13.29 -1.23 10.74
CA TRP A 165 -12.72 -2.37 10.05
C TRP A 165 -12.32 -2.01 8.63
N SER A 166 -11.21 -2.59 8.20
CA SER A 166 -10.64 -2.54 6.87
C SER A 166 -10.31 -3.96 6.41
N GLY A 167 -10.07 -4.16 5.11
CA GLY A 167 -9.88 -5.50 4.56
C GLY A 167 -11.11 -6.41 4.71
N PHE A 168 -12.30 -5.81 4.92
CA PHE A 168 -13.54 -6.51 5.19
C PHE A 168 -14.62 -6.26 4.10
N PRO A 169 -15.39 -7.28 3.66
CA PRO A 169 -15.34 -8.69 4.02
C PRO A 169 -13.97 -9.28 3.75
N SER A 170 -13.59 -10.19 4.63
CA SER A 170 -12.31 -10.87 4.63
C SER A 170 -12.04 -11.45 3.23
N HIS A 171 -10.85 -11.19 2.69
CA HIS A 171 -10.45 -11.69 1.38
C HIS A 171 -8.98 -12.05 1.35
N LYS A 172 -8.60 -12.83 0.33
CA LYS A 172 -7.23 -13.24 0.05
C LYS A 172 -6.92 -13.14 -1.45
N HIS A 173 -5.64 -13.21 -1.78
CA HIS A 173 -5.11 -13.25 -3.15
C HIS A 173 -3.77 -13.99 -3.14
N ASP A 174 -3.78 -15.22 -2.65
CA ASP A 174 -2.58 -16.02 -2.38
C ASP A 174 -2.37 -17.15 -3.40
N THR A 175 -3.32 -17.33 -4.31
CA THR A 175 -3.34 -18.44 -5.27
C THR A 175 -3.73 -17.95 -6.65
N ASP A 176 -3.00 -18.40 -7.69
CA ASP A 176 -3.44 -18.25 -9.08
C ASP A 176 -4.51 -19.29 -9.40
N ARG A 177 -5.75 -19.01 -8.98
CA ARG A 177 -6.95 -19.78 -9.29
C ARG A 177 -7.73 -19.01 -10.34
N LEU A 178 -7.19 -18.90 -11.56
CA LEU A 178 -7.80 -18.08 -12.60
C LEU A 178 -9.05 -18.76 -13.19
N PRO A 179 -10.14 -18.00 -13.45
CA PRO A 179 -10.26 -16.56 -13.30
C PRO A 179 -10.72 -16.10 -11.91
N GLU A 180 -10.92 -16.96 -10.91
CA GLU A 180 -11.53 -16.63 -9.61
C GLU A 180 -10.63 -15.82 -8.66
N GLU A 181 -9.32 -16.01 -8.70
CA GLU A 181 -8.33 -15.42 -7.80
C GLU A 181 -6.99 -15.25 -8.52
N THR A 182 -6.29 -14.16 -8.21
CA THR A 182 -4.91 -13.91 -8.67
C THR A 182 -3.96 -13.95 -7.49
N ARG A 183 -2.73 -14.42 -7.69
CA ARG A 183 -1.71 -14.43 -6.63
C ARG A 183 -0.92 -13.13 -6.60
N HIS A 184 -1.01 -12.45 -5.46
CA HIS A 184 -0.29 -11.23 -5.14
C HIS A 184 0.31 -11.36 -3.73
N ASP A 185 1.59 -11.03 -3.61
CA ASP A 185 2.15 -10.73 -2.29
C ASP A 185 1.75 -9.31 -1.91
N GLU A 186 1.52 -9.06 -0.63
CA GLU A 186 1.09 -7.75 -0.14
C GLU A 186 1.83 -7.33 1.13
N CYS A 187 2.11 -6.03 1.24
CA CYS A 187 2.73 -5.41 2.40
C CYS A 187 1.95 -4.17 2.83
N TYR A 188 1.70 -4.05 4.14
CA TYR A 188 1.08 -2.89 4.77
C TYR A 188 2.05 -2.15 5.67
N ASN A 189 1.99 -0.83 5.68
CA ASN A 189 2.64 0.00 6.69
C ASN A 189 1.63 0.99 7.30
N PHE A 190 1.51 1.00 8.63
CA PHE A 190 0.40 1.64 9.34
C PHE A 190 0.75 3.00 9.93
N ARG A 191 -0.22 3.91 9.93
CA ARG A 191 -0.22 5.15 10.72
C ARG A 191 -1.52 5.28 11.51
N PHE A 192 -1.47 5.97 12.65
CA PHE A 192 -2.66 6.23 13.47
C PHE A 192 -2.84 7.71 13.76
N LYS A 193 -4.09 8.14 13.94
CA LYS A 193 -4.41 9.49 14.42
C LYS A 193 -5.31 9.41 15.66
N PRO A 194 -4.85 9.94 16.82
CA PRO A 194 -3.47 10.38 17.11
C PRO A 194 -2.42 9.26 16.96
N ASN A 195 -1.14 9.63 16.82
CA ASN A 195 -0.02 8.74 16.50
C ASN A 195 0.35 7.72 17.60
N TYR A 196 -0.27 7.78 18.77
CA TYR A 196 -0.18 6.75 19.80
C TYR A 196 -1.35 5.75 19.75
N GLY A 197 -2.20 5.84 18.72
CA GLY A 197 -3.26 4.88 18.44
C GLY A 197 -2.73 3.51 18.06
N SER A 198 -3.63 2.53 18.01
CA SER A 198 -3.31 1.17 17.62
C SER A 198 -4.51 0.39 17.10
N GLY A 199 -4.27 -0.80 16.57
CA GLY A 199 -5.26 -1.70 16.01
C GLY A 199 -4.84 -3.16 16.07
N LEU A 200 -5.60 -4.01 15.40
CA LEU A 200 -5.28 -5.41 15.20
C LEU A 200 -5.28 -5.74 13.71
N GLN A 201 -4.22 -6.39 13.24
CA GLN A 201 -4.22 -7.08 11.96
C GLN A 201 -4.46 -8.56 12.21
N MET A 202 -5.48 -9.13 11.57
CA MET A 202 -5.74 -10.56 11.62
C MET A 202 -5.19 -11.24 10.38
N LEU A 203 -4.84 -12.52 10.51
CA LEU A 203 -4.41 -13.34 9.40
C LEU A 203 -4.91 -14.79 9.53
N GLN A 204 -5.94 -15.10 8.78
CA GLN A 204 -6.61 -16.39 8.79
C GLN A 204 -6.22 -17.22 7.58
N ARG A 205 -5.50 -18.32 7.79
CA ARG A 205 -4.98 -19.16 6.69
C ARG A 205 -6.03 -20.06 6.08
N VAL A 206 -6.99 -20.50 6.88
CA VAL A 206 -8.02 -21.47 6.51
C VAL A 206 -9.38 -20.90 6.89
N ASP A 207 -10.34 -21.03 5.99
CA ASP A 207 -11.69 -20.54 6.20
C ASP A 207 -12.30 -21.14 7.48
N ASN A 208 -12.82 -20.27 8.35
CA ASN A 208 -13.48 -20.61 9.60
C ASN A 208 -12.60 -21.33 10.65
N GLU A 209 -11.28 -21.30 10.51
CA GLU A 209 -10.33 -21.71 11.55
C GLU A 209 -9.63 -20.49 12.18
N PRO A 210 -9.26 -20.50 13.46
CA PRO A 210 -8.52 -19.39 14.08
C PRO A 210 -7.23 -19.06 13.33
N GLY A 211 -7.00 -17.77 13.12
CA GLY A 211 -5.77 -17.23 12.56
C GLY A 211 -4.88 -16.55 13.61
N ASP A 212 -3.80 -15.95 13.14
CA ASP A 212 -2.97 -15.07 13.96
C ASP A 212 -3.64 -13.69 14.11
N ALA A 213 -3.36 -13.02 15.22
CA ALA A 213 -3.73 -11.62 15.43
C ALA A 213 -2.52 -10.84 15.96
N TYR A 214 -2.19 -9.76 15.28
CA TYR A 214 -1.03 -8.93 15.55
C TYR A 214 -1.47 -7.55 16.05
N HIS A 215 -0.95 -7.13 17.21
CA HIS A 215 -1.13 -5.76 17.71
C HIS A 215 -0.27 -4.81 16.88
N ILE A 216 -0.92 -3.89 16.17
CA ILE A 216 -0.27 -2.93 15.29
C ILE A 216 -0.34 -1.53 15.91
N VAL A 217 0.81 -0.86 15.93
CA VAL A 217 1.02 0.52 16.39
C VAL A 217 1.59 1.37 15.26
N ASP A 218 1.67 2.69 15.45
CA ASP A 218 2.21 3.62 14.45
C ASP A 218 3.60 3.18 13.95
N GLY A 219 3.75 3.12 12.63
CA GLY A 219 4.98 2.65 11.98
C GLY A 219 5.09 1.12 11.82
N SER A 220 4.15 0.32 12.32
CA SER A 220 4.16 -1.14 12.13
C SER A 220 4.09 -1.51 10.65
N THR A 221 4.80 -2.56 10.27
CA THR A 221 4.70 -3.18 8.93
C THR A 221 4.18 -4.60 9.05
N ILE A 222 3.23 -4.99 8.20
CA ILE A 222 2.74 -6.36 8.07
C ILE A 222 3.04 -6.86 6.66
N LEU A 223 3.71 -8.00 6.57
CA LEU A 223 3.82 -8.79 5.34
C LEU A 223 2.61 -9.71 5.29
N ILE A 224 2.00 -9.91 4.12
CA ILE A 224 0.86 -10.81 3.91
C ILE A 224 1.29 -11.82 2.85
N ASP A 225 1.75 -12.99 3.31
CA ASP A 225 2.18 -14.10 2.46
C ASP A 225 1.00 -14.94 1.92
N LYS A 226 -0.06 -15.13 2.72
CA LYS A 226 -1.27 -15.88 2.32
C LYS A 226 -2.47 -15.70 3.26
N GLY A 227 -3.66 -16.14 2.86
CA GLY A 227 -4.86 -16.17 3.70
C GLY A 227 -5.58 -14.83 3.81
N TYR A 228 -6.68 -14.86 4.55
CA TYR A 228 -7.58 -13.72 4.73
C TYR A 228 -7.06 -12.73 5.76
N HIS A 229 -7.08 -11.44 5.45
CA HIS A 229 -6.32 -10.44 6.21
C HIS A 229 -7.10 -9.15 6.56
N PRO A 230 -8.23 -9.23 7.29
CA PRO A 230 -8.92 -8.04 7.76
C PRO A 230 -8.11 -7.37 8.89
N CYS A 231 -8.30 -6.06 9.04
CA CYS A 231 -7.73 -5.31 10.14
C CYS A 231 -8.75 -4.38 10.76
N CYS A 232 -8.58 -4.08 12.04
CA CYS A 232 -9.43 -3.15 12.76
C CYS A 232 -8.61 -2.17 13.58
N VAL A 233 -9.13 -0.97 13.73
CA VAL A 233 -8.55 0.06 14.59
C VAL A 233 -9.29 0.10 15.93
N LEU A 234 -8.55 0.29 17.02
CA LEU A 234 -9.17 0.40 18.34
C LEU A 234 -10.08 1.64 18.43
N PRO A 235 -11.10 1.63 19.30
CA PRO A 235 -12.01 2.76 19.47
C PRO A 235 -11.25 4.05 19.81
N GLY A 236 -11.65 5.16 19.19
CA GLY A 236 -11.08 6.49 19.44
C GLY A 236 -9.85 6.84 18.58
N TYR A 237 -9.39 5.94 17.70
CA TYR A 237 -8.31 6.22 16.76
C TYR A 237 -8.76 6.05 15.31
N GLU A 238 -8.24 6.90 14.43
CA GLU A 238 -8.27 6.70 12.99
C GLU A 238 -7.06 5.88 12.56
N MET A 239 -7.18 5.13 11.46
CA MET A 239 -6.11 4.29 10.93
C MET A 239 -5.91 4.55 9.45
N TYR A 240 -4.65 4.75 9.09
CA TYR A 240 -4.15 4.77 7.73
C TYR A 240 -3.24 3.55 7.52
N TYR A 241 -3.23 3.01 6.31
CA TYR A 241 -2.20 2.09 5.90
C TYR A 241 -1.85 2.24 4.42
N PHE A 242 -0.55 2.24 4.17
CA PHE A 242 0.04 2.20 2.84
C PHE A 242 0.10 0.76 2.37
N THR A 243 -0.38 0.50 1.15
CA THR A 243 -0.50 -0.86 0.60
C THR A 243 0.33 -1.01 -0.65
N ILE A 244 1.06 -2.12 -0.71
CA ILE A 244 1.94 -2.49 -1.80
C ILE A 244 1.58 -3.90 -2.19
N LEU A 245 1.18 -4.11 -3.45
CA LEU A 245 0.99 -5.46 -3.99
C LEU A 245 1.92 -5.69 -5.18
N GLY A 246 2.51 -6.88 -5.21
CA GLY A 246 3.25 -7.40 -6.36
C GLY A 246 2.55 -8.64 -6.89
N GLY A 247 2.03 -8.57 -8.11
CA GLY A 247 1.38 -9.72 -8.76
C GLY A 247 2.37 -10.77 -9.28
N LEU A 248 2.03 -12.07 -9.18
CA LEU A 248 2.89 -13.15 -9.68
C LEU A 248 2.79 -13.32 -11.20
N SER A 249 1.58 -13.53 -11.69
CA SER A 249 1.31 -13.85 -13.09
C SER A 249 0.82 -12.64 -13.87
N GLN A 250 0.10 -11.74 -13.20
CA GLN A 250 -0.52 -10.56 -13.80
C GLN A 250 -0.65 -9.40 -12.80
N ARG A 251 -0.91 -8.20 -13.30
CA ARG A 251 -1.13 -7.00 -12.49
C ARG A 251 -2.51 -6.94 -11.86
N SER A 252 -3.57 -7.10 -12.67
CA SER A 252 -4.96 -6.98 -12.21
C SER A 252 -5.23 -7.89 -11.02
N LEU A 253 -5.77 -7.31 -9.96
CA LEU A 253 -6.05 -7.98 -8.71
C LEU A 253 -7.46 -8.56 -8.76
N LYS A 254 -7.58 -9.86 -8.54
CA LYS A 254 -8.86 -10.50 -8.26
C LYS A 254 -8.83 -11.19 -6.91
N GLN A 255 -9.54 -10.58 -5.98
CA GLN A 255 -9.66 -11.03 -4.60
C GLN A 255 -10.61 -12.23 -4.50
N TYR A 256 -10.24 -13.21 -3.69
CA TYR A 256 -11.09 -14.29 -3.26
C TYR A 256 -11.68 -13.97 -1.88
N PHE A 257 -12.96 -13.58 -1.85
CA PHE A 257 -13.67 -13.32 -0.61
C PHE A 257 -13.93 -14.62 0.16
N GLN A 258 -13.85 -14.53 1.48
CA GLN A 258 -14.06 -15.65 2.37
C GLN A 258 -15.48 -16.23 2.20
N PRO A 259 -15.64 -17.48 1.75
CA PRO A 259 -16.95 -18.06 1.42
C PRO A 259 -17.95 -17.99 2.57
N THR A 260 -17.49 -18.29 3.80
CA THR A 260 -18.32 -18.22 5.02
C THR A 260 -18.93 -16.83 5.28
N HIS A 261 -18.35 -15.77 4.72
CA HIS A 261 -18.76 -14.38 4.94
C HIS A 261 -19.23 -13.67 3.66
N ALA A 262 -19.41 -14.43 2.56
CA ALA A 262 -19.73 -13.87 1.25
C ALA A 262 -21.04 -13.06 1.25
N GLU A 263 -22.01 -13.38 2.12
CA GLU A 263 -23.27 -12.62 2.26
C GLU A 263 -23.05 -11.14 2.59
N GLN A 264 -21.95 -10.78 3.24
CA GLN A 264 -21.65 -9.40 3.64
C GLN A 264 -21.29 -8.51 2.44
N LEU A 265 -20.95 -9.12 1.30
CA LEU A 265 -20.82 -8.42 0.02
C LEU A 265 -22.14 -7.73 -0.41
N HIS A 266 -23.27 -8.16 0.15
CA HIS A 266 -24.58 -7.59 -0.13
C HIS A 266 -25.11 -6.68 0.99
N THR A 267 -24.41 -6.59 2.13
CA THR A 267 -24.81 -5.74 3.26
C THR A 267 -23.96 -4.49 3.41
N ILE A 268 -22.73 -4.49 2.88
CA ILE A 268 -21.83 -3.33 2.94
C ILE A 268 -22.12 -2.40 1.74
N PRO A 269 -22.54 -1.13 1.98
CA PRO A 269 -22.84 -0.20 0.91
C PRO A 269 -21.62 0.07 -0.01
N GLY A 270 -21.83 0.05 -1.32
CA GLY A 270 -20.82 0.42 -2.33
C GLY A 270 -19.68 -0.57 -2.55
N ILE A 271 -19.69 -1.73 -1.87
CA ILE A 271 -18.57 -2.68 -1.96
C ILE A 271 -18.44 -3.35 -3.33
N MET A 272 -19.55 -3.62 -4.01
CA MET A 272 -19.52 -4.20 -5.36
C MET A 272 -18.88 -3.27 -6.38
N ASP A 273 -19.07 -1.95 -6.23
CA ASP A 273 -18.45 -0.94 -7.09
C ASP A 273 -16.94 -0.87 -6.86
N MET A 274 -16.50 -1.00 -5.59
CA MET A 274 -15.08 -1.10 -5.24
C MET A 274 -14.43 -2.33 -5.90
N VAL A 275 -15.05 -3.51 -5.81
CA VAL A 275 -14.53 -4.74 -6.43
C VAL A 275 -14.39 -4.60 -7.95
N ALA A 276 -15.26 -3.84 -8.59
CA ALA A 276 -15.17 -3.59 -10.03
C ALA A 276 -13.97 -2.73 -10.43
N LYS A 277 -13.46 -1.85 -9.56
CA LYS A 277 -12.31 -0.98 -9.85
C LYS A 277 -10.95 -1.69 -9.84
N PHE A 278 -10.87 -2.87 -9.23
CA PHE A 278 -9.64 -3.68 -9.19
C PHE A 278 -9.48 -4.63 -10.39
N LYS A 279 -10.55 -4.84 -11.17
CA LYS A 279 -10.52 -5.61 -12.42
C LYS A 279 -9.81 -4.80 -13.51
#